data_AF-A0A839NFT6-F1
#
_entry.id   AF-A0A839NFT6-F1
#
_cell.length_a   1.000
_cell.length_b   1.000
_cell.length_c   1.000
_cell.angle_alpha   90.00
_cell.angle_beta   90.00
_cell.angle_gamma   90.00
#
_symmetry.space_group_name_H-M   'P 1'
#
loop_
_entity.id
_entity.type
_entity.pdbx_description
1 polymer ?
#
loop_
_entity_poly.entity_id
_entity_poly.type
_entity_poly.pdbx_seq_one_letter_code
_entity_poly.pdbx_strand_id
1 'polypeptide(L)'
;MGAIVDKVISKVKSKIDEECENGTIETSERILSVVAGGFILGAGVRYLIKHPLTALSGLSLGGALVYRGITGKCAIKKAIEDDVERVEVIEHRYFVKKD
;
A
#
# COMPACT_ATOMS: atom_id res chain seq x y z
N MET A 1 8.67 15.59 14.41
CA MET A 1 9.09 15.13 13.07
C MET A 1 8.29 13.92 12.53
N GLY A 2 7.32 13.35 13.25
CA GLY A 2 6.58 12.15 12.78
C GLY A 2 5.34 12.43 11.93
N ALA A 3 4.53 13.43 12.30
CA ALA A 3 3.18 13.63 11.71
C ALA A 3 3.16 13.87 10.19
N ILE A 4 4.18 14.53 9.64
CA ILE A 4 4.26 14.81 8.19
C ILE A 4 4.64 13.53 7.43
N VAL A 5 5.59 12.76 7.97
CA VAL A 5 6.05 11.50 7.37
C VAL A 5 4.93 10.47 7.36
N ASP A 6 4.18 10.35 8.46
CA ASP A 6 3.03 9.47 8.59
C ASP A 6 1.91 9.80 7.59
N LYS A 7 1.67 11.10 7.38
CA LYS A 7 0.67 11.57 6.41
C LYS A 7 1.08 11.28 4.96
N VAL A 8 2.38 11.34 4.66
CA VAL A 8 2.91 10.96 3.35
C VAL A 8 2.82 9.44 3.16
N ILE A 9 3.21 8.66 4.18
CA ILE A 9 3.13 7.20 4.13
C ILE A 9 1.69 6.72 3.95
N SER A 10 0.74 7.27 4.70
CA SER A 10 -0.68 6.89 4.60
C SER A 10 -1.29 7.28 3.25
N LYS A 11 -0.94 8.43 2.69
CA LYS A 11 -1.43 8.87 1.37
C LYS A 11 -0.83 8.06 0.22
N VAL A 12 0.43 7.67 0.34
CA VAL A 12 1.07 6.75 -0.60
C VAL A 12 0.43 5.38 -0.48
N LYS A 13 0.21 4.88 0.75
CA LYS A 13 -0.47 3.60 0.99
C LYS A 13 -1.87 3.56 0.36
N SER A 14 -2.69 4.58 0.58
CA SER A 14 -4.04 4.64 0.01
C SER A 14 -4.05 4.65 -1.51
N LYS A 15 -3.06 5.31 -2.15
CA LYS A 15 -2.90 5.33 -3.61
C LYS A 15 -2.53 3.95 -4.18
N ILE A 16 -1.71 3.18 -3.45
CA ILE A 16 -1.26 1.85 -3.89
C ILE A 16 -2.35 0.78 -3.64
N ASP A 17 -3.29 1.01 -2.71
CA ASP A 17 -4.44 0.14 -2.46
C ASP A 17 -5.62 0.41 -3.39
N GLU A 18 -5.81 1.65 -3.84
CA GLU A 18 -6.88 2.05 -4.77
C GLU A 18 -6.80 1.30 -6.10
N GLU A 19 -5.60 0.89 -6.53
CA GLU A 19 -5.36 0.17 -7.78
C GLU A 19 -5.29 -1.37 -7.59
N CYS A 20 -5.49 -1.88 -6.37
CA CYS A 20 -5.59 -3.33 -6.11
C CYS A 20 -6.97 -3.89 -6.49
N GLU A 21 -7.20 -4.22 -7.75
CA GLU A 21 -8.43 -4.90 -8.16
C GLU A 21 -8.37 -6.42 -7.84
N ASN A 22 -9.35 -6.90 -7.08
CA ASN A 22 -9.53 -8.34 -6.78
C ASN A 22 -8.31 -9.07 -6.18
N GLY A 23 -7.44 -8.34 -5.47
CA GLY A 23 -6.25 -8.89 -4.80
C GLY A 23 -5.03 -9.10 -5.72
N THR A 24 -5.14 -8.72 -6.98
CA THR A 24 -4.06 -8.79 -7.98
C THR A 24 -3.77 -7.40 -8.53
N ILE A 25 -2.50 -7.10 -8.78
CA ILE A 25 -2.05 -5.82 -9.35
C ILE A 25 -1.91 -5.95 -10.86
N GLU A 26 -2.25 -4.90 -11.61
CA GLU A 26 -2.10 -4.85 -13.06
C GLU A 26 -0.62 -4.91 -13.47
N THR A 27 -0.37 -5.31 -14.73
CA THR A 27 0.98 -5.49 -15.27
C THR A 27 1.82 -4.21 -15.19
N SER A 28 1.20 -3.05 -15.42
CA SER A 28 1.85 -1.73 -15.36
C SER A 28 2.30 -1.37 -13.94
N GLU A 29 1.46 -1.68 -12.95
CA GLU A 29 1.75 -1.43 -11.54
C GLU A 29 2.81 -2.37 -10.98
N ARG A 30 2.87 -3.62 -11.46
CA ARG A 30 3.95 -4.55 -11.09
C ARG A 30 5.30 -4.00 -11.50
N ILE A 31 5.41 -3.51 -12.74
CA ILE A 31 6.66 -2.93 -13.25
C ILE A 31 7.03 -1.69 -12.42
N LEU A 32 6.07 -0.80 -12.17
CA LEU A 32 6.31 0.39 -11.35
C LEU A 32 6.78 0.03 -9.93
N SER A 33 6.17 -0.98 -9.31
CA SER A 33 6.52 -1.45 -7.96
C SER A 33 7.91 -2.09 -7.90
N VAL A 34 8.26 -2.91 -8.90
CA VAL A 34 9.60 -3.51 -9.01
C VAL A 34 10.67 -2.45 -9.25
N VAL A 35 10.42 -1.48 -10.13
CA VAL A 35 11.38 -0.40 -10.43
C VAL A 35 11.57 0.51 -9.22
N ALA A 36 10.47 0.96 -8.59
CA ALA A 36 10.53 1.80 -7.41
C ALA A 36 11.18 1.08 -6.22
N GLY A 37 10.79 -0.18 -5.97
CA GLY A 37 11.38 -1.00 -4.92
C GLY A 37 12.87 -1.27 -5.16
N GLY A 38 13.25 -1.59 -6.40
CA GLY A 38 14.64 -1.80 -6.80
C GLY A 38 15.49 -0.54 -6.65
N PHE A 39 14.94 0.63 -6.99
CA PHE A 39 15.61 1.92 -6.79
C PHE A 39 15.83 2.23 -5.30
N ILE A 40 14.80 2.04 -4.47
CA ILE A 40 14.88 2.26 -3.01
C ILE A 40 15.88 1.28 -2.37
N LEU A 41 15.87 0.02 -2.77
CA LEU A 41 16.86 -0.97 -2.31
C LEU A 41 18.28 -0.59 -2.72
N GLY A 42 18.49 -0.24 -4.00
CA GLY A 42 19.80 0.16 -4.50
C GLY A 42 20.34 1.42 -3.80
N ALA A 43 19.48 2.41 -3.56
CA ALA A 43 19.83 3.61 -2.80
C ALA A 43 20.08 3.30 -1.32
N GLY A 44 19.25 2.46 -0.70
CA GLY A 44 19.34 2.03 0.69
C GLY A 44 20.62 1.25 0.99
N VAL A 45 21.02 0.33 0.11
CA VAL A 45 22.27 -0.43 0.24
C VAL A 45 23.49 0.48 0.25
N ARG A 46 23.50 1.54 -0.58
CA ARG A 46 24.57 2.54 -0.59
C ARG A 46 24.61 3.38 0.70
N TYR A 47 23.47 3.57 1.35
CA TYR A 47 23.33 4.36 2.58
C TYR A 47 23.51 3.54 3.87
N LEU A 48 23.43 2.20 3.83
CA LEU A 48 23.68 1.30 4.98
C LEU A 48 25.00 1.59 5.68
N ILE A 49 26.04 1.96 4.93
CA ILE A 49 27.38 2.22 5.46
C ILE A 49 27.44 3.54 6.23
N LYS A 50 26.61 4.53 5.87
CA LYS A 50 26.63 5.88 6.47
C LYS A 50 25.60 6.05 7.58
N HIS A 51 24.40 5.49 7.42
CA HIS A 51 23.31 5.60 8.38
C HIS A 51 22.51 4.28 8.46
N PRO A 52 22.98 3.31 9.25
CA PRO A 52 22.39 1.96 9.28
C PRO A 52 20.94 1.94 9.80
N LEU A 53 20.61 2.81 10.77
CA LEU A 53 19.27 2.86 11.37
C LEU A 53 18.18 3.34 10.40
N THR A 54 18.48 4.34 9.56
CA THR A 54 17.53 4.84 8.54
C THR A 54 17.56 3.98 7.29
N ALA A 55 18.66 3.28 7.01
CA ALA A 55 18.73 2.34 5.91
C ALA A 55 17.84 1.11 6.15
N LEU A 56 17.64 0.67 7.39
CA LEU A 56 16.75 -0.46 7.74
C LEU A 56 15.29 -0.23 7.31
N SER A 57 14.74 0.97 7.55
CA SER A 57 13.38 1.31 7.12
C SER A 57 13.26 1.45 5.61
N GLY A 58 14.30 1.98 4.94
CA GLY A 58 14.35 2.02 3.48
C GLY A 58 14.43 0.62 2.86
N LEU A 59 15.22 -0.28 3.45
CA LEU A 59 15.37 -1.66 3.00
C LEU A 59 14.09 -2.48 3.17
N SER A 60 13.41 -2.34 4.31
CA SER A 60 12.14 -3.03 4.53
C SER A 60 11.06 -2.54 3.56
N LEU A 61 10.97 -1.21 3.34
CA LEU A 61 10.00 -0.63 2.39
C LEU A 61 10.31 -1.04 0.95
N GLY A 62 11.57 -0.91 0.52
CA GLY A 62 12.00 -1.32 -0.81
C GLY A 62 11.83 -2.82 -1.06
N GLY A 63 12.16 -3.65 -0.07
CA GLY A 63 11.96 -5.10 -0.12
C GLY A 63 10.49 -5.49 -0.22
N ALA A 64 9.61 -4.84 0.55
CA ALA A 64 8.18 -5.06 0.47
C ALA A 64 7.60 -4.66 -0.90
N LEU A 65 8.06 -3.56 -1.49
CA LEU A 65 7.67 -3.11 -2.83
C LEU A 65 8.10 -4.10 -3.91
N VAL A 66 9.36 -4.53 -3.91
CA VAL A 66 9.83 -5.55 -4.87
C VAL A 66 9.03 -6.83 -4.71
N TYR A 67 8.89 -7.35 -3.48
CA TYR A 67 8.16 -8.58 -3.19
C TYR A 67 6.70 -8.52 -3.67
N ARG A 68 6.01 -7.39 -3.47
CA ARG A 68 4.66 -7.17 -4.00
C ARG A 68 4.66 -7.15 -5.53
N GLY A 69 5.61 -6.47 -6.16
CA GLY A 69 5.73 -6.41 -7.62
C GLY A 69 5.98 -7.77 -8.28
N ILE A 70 6.86 -8.61 -7.72
CA ILE A 70 7.13 -9.97 -8.25
C ILE A 70 6.01 -10.97 -7.96
N THR A 71 5.42 -10.96 -6.76
CA THR A 71 4.30 -11.87 -6.45
C THR A 71 2.99 -11.43 -7.08
N GLY A 72 2.85 -10.14 -7.40
CA GLY A 72 1.63 -9.58 -7.94
C GLY A 72 0.45 -9.63 -6.96
N LYS A 73 0.71 -9.80 -5.66
CA LYS A 73 -0.29 -9.89 -4.60
C LYS A 73 -0.25 -8.65 -3.73
N CYS A 74 -1.41 -8.05 -3.47
CA CYS A 74 -1.54 -6.95 -2.52
C CYS A 74 -1.51 -7.50 -1.07
N ALA A 75 -0.32 -7.57 -0.46
CA ALA A 75 -0.15 -8.01 0.93
C ALA A 75 -0.83 -7.08 1.96
N ILE A 76 -1.19 -5.85 1.57
CA ILE A 76 -1.75 -4.84 2.45
C ILE A 76 -3.25 -5.05 2.72
N LYS A 77 -4.00 -5.66 1.79
CA LYS A 77 -5.42 -5.98 2.00
C LYS A 77 -5.62 -6.88 3.22
N LYS A 78 -4.75 -7.88 3.43
CA LYS A 78 -4.81 -8.78 4.60
C LYS A 78 -4.49 -8.10 5.94
N ALA A 79 -3.75 -7.00 5.95
CA ALA A 79 -3.44 -6.27 7.18
C ALA A 79 -4.51 -5.21 7.52
N ILE A 80 -5.40 -4.88 6.58
CA ILE A 80 -6.49 -3.94 6.75
C ILE A 80 -7.85 -4.66 6.86
N GLU A 81 -7.99 -5.90 6.38
CA GLU A 81 -9.22 -6.70 6.59
C GLU A 81 -9.55 -6.96 8.07
N ASP A 82 -8.60 -6.75 8.99
CA ASP A 82 -8.82 -6.72 10.44
C ASP A 82 -9.43 -5.38 10.93
N ASP A 83 -9.39 -4.32 10.11
CA ASP A 83 -9.78 -2.93 10.41
C ASP A 83 -10.85 -2.37 9.44
N VAL A 84 -11.40 -3.18 8.51
CA VAL A 84 -12.57 -2.76 7.73
C VAL A 84 -13.81 -2.93 8.60
N GLU A 85 -14.14 -1.85 9.29
CA GLU A 85 -15.46 -1.53 9.84
C GLU A 85 -16.57 -2.15 8.99
N ARG A 86 -17.38 -3.02 9.62
CA ARG A 86 -18.61 -3.58 9.03
C ARG A 86 -19.49 -2.44 8.56
N VAL A 87 -19.45 -2.12 7.27
CA VAL A 87 -20.49 -1.32 6.62
C VAL A 87 -21.75 -2.18 6.51
N GLU A 88 -22.58 -2.13 7.54
CA GLU A 88 -23.95 -2.65 7.47
C GLU A 88 -24.75 -1.77 6.49
N VAL A 89 -25.11 -2.36 5.35
CA VAL A 89 -25.98 -1.74 4.36
C VAL A 89 -27.38 -1.65 4.97
N ILE A 90 -27.77 -0.45 5.43
CA ILE A 90 -29.15 -0.18 5.84
C ILE A 90 -29.97 0.11 4.58
N GLU A 91 -30.74 -0.88 4.10
CA GLU A 91 -31.76 -0.65 3.07
C GLU A 91 -32.90 0.20 3.65
N HIS A 92 -32.95 1.48 3.29
CA HIS A 92 -34.15 2.29 3.50
C HIS A 92 -35.19 1.96 2.41
N ARG A 93 -36.17 1.10 2.74
CA ARG A 93 -37.36 0.93 1.89
C ARG A 93 -38.25 2.17 2.00
N TYR A 94 -38.30 2.97 0.94
CA TYR A 94 -39.26 4.06 0.80
C TYR A 94 -40.61 3.51 0.32
N PHE A 95 -41.64 3.56 1.18
CA PHE A 95 -43.01 3.33 0.77
C PHE A 95 -43.56 4.60 0.11
N VAL A 96 -43.75 4.56 -1.20
CA VAL A 96 -44.42 5.65 -1.92
C VAL A 96 -45.93 5.50 -1.70
N LYS A 97 -46.52 6.43 -0.95
CA LYS A 97 -47.97 6.56 -0.84
C LYS A 97 -48.50 7.16 -2.15
N LYS A 98 -49.46 6.48 -2.76
CA LYS A 98 -50.12 6.89 -3.99
C LYS A 98 -51.42 7.59 -3.61
N ASP A 99 -51.48 8.90 -3.80
CA ASP A 99 -52.71 9.70 -3.80
C ASP A 99 -53.19 9.89 -5.24
#